data_AF-X1NUB0-F1
#
_entry.id   AF-X1NUB0-F1
#
_cell.length_a   1.000
_cell.length_b   1.000
_cell.length_c   1.000
_cell.angle_alpha   90.00
_cell.angle_beta   90.00
_cell.angle_gamma   90.00
#
_symmetry.space_group_name_H-M   'P 1'
#
loop_
_entity.id
_entity.type
_entity.pdbx_description
1 polymer ?
#
loop_
_entity_poly.entity_id
_entity_poly.type
_entity_poly.pdbx_seq_one_letter_code
_entity_poly.pdbx_strand_id
1 'polypeptide(L)'
;MPIVLYSSKGCKHCEDARWTLEKAQNELGFELIEEDVDNPKLKVKDGPNPLTDMNFTPVVCSAEKEGDELVIKSCMPGVPTFNELRGLVGRGEKEKGL
;
A
#
# COMPACT_ATOMS: atom_id res chain seq x y z
N MET A 1 10.62 -2.60 -1.44
CA MET A 1 9.23 -3.05 -1.63
C MET A 1 8.35 -1.80 -1.69
N PRO A 2 7.59 -1.54 -2.76
CA PRO A 2 6.65 -0.41 -2.80
C PRO A 2 5.46 -0.61 -1.86
N ILE A 3 4.97 0.50 -1.30
CA ILE A 3 3.70 0.58 -0.57
C ILE A 3 2.75 1.44 -1.40
N VAL A 4 1.56 0.91 -1.68
CA VAL A 4 0.51 1.56 -2.46
C VAL A 4 -0.57 2.07 -1.51
N LEU A 5 -0.83 3.37 -1.54
CA LEU A 5 -1.97 4.01 -0.89
C LEU A 5 -3.09 4.18 -1.91
N TYR A 6 -4.17 3.44 -1.73
CA TYR A 6 -5.41 3.64 -2.46
C TYR A 6 -6.31 4.63 -1.73
N SER A 7 -6.70 5.68 -2.44
CA SER A 7 -7.57 6.77 -1.99
C SER A 7 -8.81 6.87 -2.86
N SER A 8 -9.87 7.52 -2.38
CA SER A 8 -11.08 7.79 -3.17
C SER A 8 -11.55 9.22 -2.96
N LYS A 9 -12.43 9.68 -3.86
CA LYS A 9 -13.08 10.97 -3.70
C LYS A 9 -13.97 10.98 -2.44
N GLY A 10 -13.67 11.89 -1.51
CA GLY A 10 -14.41 12.00 -0.23
C GLY A 10 -13.83 11.16 0.89
N CYS A 11 -12.66 10.56 0.69
CA CYS A 11 -11.95 9.84 1.73
C CYS A 11 -11.53 10.75 2.89
N LYS A 12 -12.16 10.57 4.06
CA LYS A 12 -11.96 11.41 5.24
C LYS A 12 -10.55 11.29 5.85
N HIS A 13 -9.93 10.11 5.74
CA HIS A 13 -8.68 9.78 6.42
C HIS A 13 -7.49 9.54 5.47
N CYS A 14 -7.64 9.86 4.17
CA CYS A 14 -6.56 9.64 3.21
C CYS A 14 -5.38 10.56 3.43
N GLU A 15 -5.62 11.81 3.84
CA GLU A 15 -4.56 12.76 4.20
C GLU A 15 -3.77 12.28 5.43
N ASP A 16 -4.45 11.75 6.45
CA ASP A 16 -3.81 11.19 7.65
C ASP A 16 -2.93 9.97 7.30
N ALA A 17 -3.44 9.10 6.43
CA ALA A 17 -2.69 7.93 5.94
C ALA A 17 -1.48 8.33 5.11
N ARG A 18 -1.64 9.29 4.19
CA ARG A 18 -0.55 9.85 3.38
C ARG A 18 0.54 10.43 4.28
N TRP A 19 0.18 11.29 5.22
CA TRP A 19 1.14 11.91 6.14
C TRP A 19 1.91 10.85 6.93
N THR A 20 1.22 9.83 7.43
CA THR A 20 1.86 8.73 8.18
C THR A 20 2.82 7.92 7.31
N LEU A 21 2.43 7.65 6.07
CA LEU A 21 3.25 6.93 5.10
C LEU A 21 4.49 7.73 4.69
N GLU A 22 4.37 9.03 4.40
CA GLU A 22 5.50 9.91 4.06
C GLU A 22 6.53 9.99 5.20
N LYS A 23 6.08 9.99 6.46
CA LYS A 23 6.97 9.92 7.63
C LYS A 23 7.70 8.58 7.70
N ALA A 24 6.95 7.48 7.57
CA ALA A 24 7.51 6.15 7.63
C ALA A 24 8.38 5.79 6.41
N GLN A 25 8.18 6.45 5.27
CA GLN A 25 8.88 6.18 4.01
C GLN A 25 10.39 6.30 4.17
N ASN A 26 10.85 7.39 4.77
CA ASN A 26 12.28 7.66 4.97
C ASN A 26 12.90 6.72 6.01
N GLU A 27 12.13 6.34 7.03
CA GLU A 27 12.62 5.49 8.13
C GLU A 27 12.66 4.00 7.75
N LEU A 28 11.66 3.54 6.98
CA LEU A 28 11.50 2.13 6.61
C LEU A 28 12.03 1.81 5.20
N GLY A 29 12.42 2.82 4.43
CA GLY A 29 13.08 2.64 3.13
C GLY A 29 12.20 2.04 2.03
N PHE A 30 10.90 2.34 2.03
CA PHE A 30 9.99 1.91 0.98
C PHE A 30 9.69 3.03 -0.04
N GLU A 31 9.16 2.66 -1.19
CA GLU A 31 8.64 3.60 -2.19
C GLU A 31 7.14 3.77 -1.96
N LEU A 32 6.68 5.00 -1.73
CA LEU A 32 5.25 5.30 -1.62
C LEU A 32 4.67 5.58 -3.01
N ILE A 33 3.57 4.90 -3.32
CA ILE A 33 2.82 5.07 -4.56
C ILE A 33 1.37 5.40 -4.19
N GLU A 34 0.83 6.49 -4.74
CA GLU A 34 -0.55 6.91 -4.49
C GLU A 34 -1.43 6.57 -5.70
N GLU A 35 -2.57 5.93 -5.45
CA GLU A 35 -3.55 5.56 -6.46
C GLU A 35 -4.95 6.02 -6.06
N ASP A 36 -5.74 6.39 -7.07
CA ASP A 36 -7.15 6.70 -6.92
C ASP A 36 -7.97 5.46 -7.32
N VAL A 37 -8.81 4.96 -6.42
CA VAL A 37 -9.68 3.80 -6.70
C VAL A 37 -10.73 4.11 -7.76
N ASP A 38 -11.15 5.37 -7.88
CA ASP A 38 -12.13 5.82 -8.87
C ASP A 38 -11.48 5.94 -10.27
N ASN A 39 -10.14 6.07 -10.33
CA ASN A 39 -9.38 6.20 -11.58
C ASN A 39 -7.97 5.59 -11.45
N PRO A 40 -7.85 4.26 -11.36
CA PRO A 40 -6.58 3.59 -11.16
C PRO A 40 -5.70 3.72 -12.40
N LYS A 41 -4.42 4.05 -12.20
CA LYS A 41 -3.43 4.21 -13.27
C LYS A 41 -2.48 3.03 -13.36
N LEU A 42 -2.30 2.30 -12.27
CA LEU A 42 -1.43 1.13 -12.21
C LEU A 42 -2.14 -0.11 -12.74
N LYS A 43 -1.41 -0.89 -13.54
CA LYS A 43 -1.81 -2.26 -13.87
C LYS A 43 -1.38 -3.17 -12.73
N VAL A 44 -2.34 -3.60 -11.94
CA VAL A 44 -2.13 -4.59 -10.88
C VAL A 44 -2.39 -5.98 -11.44
N LYS A 45 -1.39 -6.86 -11.38
CA LYS A 45 -1.50 -8.24 -11.82
C LYS A 45 -1.75 -9.16 -10.62
N ASP A 46 -2.70 -10.09 -10.76
CA ASP A 46 -2.97 -11.25 -9.88
C ASP A 46 -2.55 -11.09 -8.40
N GLY A 47 -3.23 -10.18 -7.70
CA GLY A 47 -3.27 -10.09 -6.23
C GLY A 47 -4.71 -9.95 -5.76
N PRO A 48 -5.01 -10.06 -4.45
CA PRO A 48 -6.34 -9.73 -3.94
C PRO A 48 -6.65 -8.30 -4.38
N ASN A 49 -7.63 -8.13 -5.27
CA ASN A 49 -8.00 -6.80 -5.75
C ASN A 49 -8.57 -6.03 -4.55
N PRO A 50 -7.84 -5.05 -4.00
CA PRO A 50 -8.31 -4.36 -2.80
C PRO A 50 -9.62 -3.61 -3.06
N LEU A 51 -9.94 -3.35 -4.33
CA LEU A 51 -11.09 -2.56 -4.75
C LEU A 51 -12.41 -3.34 -4.77
N THR A 52 -12.38 -4.68 -4.89
CA THR A 52 -13.62 -5.48 -4.96
C THR A 52 -14.17 -5.84 -3.60
N ASP A 53 -13.34 -5.89 -2.55
CA ASP A 53 -13.73 -6.34 -1.22
C ASP A 53 -13.66 -5.24 -0.13
N MET A 54 -13.06 -4.07 -0.42
CA MET A 54 -12.91 -2.99 0.57
C MET A 54 -13.77 -1.77 0.23
N ASN A 55 -14.92 -1.65 0.89
CA ASN A 55 -15.76 -0.44 0.89
C ASN A 55 -15.13 0.75 1.66
N PHE A 56 -13.86 0.67 2.04
CA PHE A 56 -13.22 1.58 2.97
C PHE A 56 -11.91 2.10 2.39
N THR A 57 -11.88 3.38 2.04
CA THR A 57 -10.62 4.11 1.79
C THR A 57 -10.26 4.96 3.02
N PRO A 58 -8.97 5.14 3.35
CA PRO A 58 -7.80 4.69 2.59
C PRO A 58 -7.56 3.17 2.71
N VAL A 59 -6.92 2.58 1.71
CA VAL A 59 -6.36 1.22 1.79
C VAL A 59 -4.87 1.32 1.54
N VAL A 60 -4.07 0.67 2.39
CA VAL A 60 -2.61 0.62 2.26
C VAL A 60 -2.19 -0.80 1.96
N CYS A 61 -1.46 -0.99 0.87
CA CYS A 61 -1.01 -2.30 0.42
C CYS A 61 0.51 -2.36 0.27
N SER A 62 1.12 -3.49 0.62
CA SER A 62 2.46 -3.81 0.11
C SER A 62 2.35 -4.39 -1.29
N ALA A 63 3.31 -4.01 -2.11
CA ALA A 63 3.44 -4.47 -3.48
C ALA A 63 4.88 -4.90 -3.75
N GLU A 64 5.05 -5.84 -4.66
CA GLU A 64 6.35 -6.19 -5.23
C GLU A 64 6.39 -5.78 -6.70
N LYS A 65 7.60 -5.43 -7.15
CA LYS A 65 7.83 -5.07 -8.55
C LYS A 65 8.28 -6.33 -9.30
N GLU A 66 7.47 -6.78 -10.25
CA GLU A 66 7.78 -7.87 -11.16
C GLU A 66 7.88 -7.32 -12.59
N GLY A 67 9.10 -7.04 -13.05
CA GLY A 67 9.33 -6.34 -14.31
C GLY A 67 8.79 -4.90 -14.27
N ASP A 68 7.86 -4.58 -15.17
CA ASP A 68 7.18 -3.28 -15.26
C ASP A 68 5.83 -3.26 -14.51
N GLU A 69 5.45 -4.36 -13.86
CA GLU A 69 4.16 -4.51 -13.17
C GLU A 69 4.34 -4.49 -11.64
N LEU A 70 3.27 -4.08 -10.95
CA LEU A 70 3.18 -4.16 -9.50
C LEU A 70 2.22 -5.28 -9.10
N VAL A 71 2.70 -6.16 -8.22
CA VAL A 71 1.94 -7.30 -7.69
C VAL A 71 1.63 -7.02 -6.23
N ILE A 72 0.34 -6.83 -5.91
CA ILE A 72 -0.12 -6.57 -4.54
C ILE A 72 0.00 -7.86 -3.71
N LYS A 73 0.67 -7.78 -2.55
CA LYS A 73 0.89 -8.94 -1.66
C LYS A 73 -0.03 -8.94 -0.44
N SER A 74 -0.19 -7.80 0.22
CA SER A 74 -1.03 -7.66 1.41
C SER A 74 -1.63 -6.27 1.47
N CYS A 75 -2.85 -6.14 1.98
CA CYS A 75 -3.55 -4.87 2.14
C CYS A 75 -4.13 -4.72 3.54
N MET A 76 -4.26 -3.48 3.99
CA MET A 76 -4.94 -3.09 5.22
C MET A 76 -5.81 -1.84 5.00
N PRO A 77 -7.07 -1.84 5.46
CA PRO A 77 -7.90 -0.65 5.41
C PRO A 77 -7.55 0.32 6.53
N GLY A 78 -7.74 1.62 6.28
CA GLY A 78 -7.57 2.69 7.24
C GLY A 78 -6.16 3.30 7.28
N VAL A 79 -5.95 4.14 8.29
CA VAL A 79 -4.66 4.80 8.56
C VAL A 79 -3.75 3.81 9.27
N PRO A 80 -2.64 3.37 8.66
CA PRO A 80 -1.77 2.40 9.29
C PRO A 80 -0.93 3.06 10.38
N THR A 81 -0.64 2.32 11.46
CA THR A 81 0.37 2.74 12.44
C THR A 81 1.79 2.45 11.93
N PHE A 82 2.79 3.12 12.48
CA PHE A 82 4.19 2.87 12.14
C PHE A 82 4.62 1.40 12.34
N ASN A 83 4.13 0.74 13.41
CA ASN A 83 4.43 -0.66 13.68
C ASN A 83 3.80 -1.61 12.64
N GLU A 84 2.59 -1.30 12.19
CA GLU A 84 1.93 -2.03 11.12
C GLU A 84 2.67 -1.88 9.80
N LEU A 85 3.11 -0.66 9.46
CA LEU A 85 3.95 -0.40 8.28
C LEU A 85 5.27 -1.16 8.35
N ARG A 86 5.95 -1.14 9.50
CA ARG A 86 7.18 -1.92 9.70
C ARG A 86 6.94 -3.41 9.53
N GLY A 87 5.81 -3.94 9.99
CA GLY A 87 5.42 -5.32 9.78
C GLY A 87 5.12 -5.64 8.31
N LEU A 88 4.45 -4.71 7.62
CA LEU A 88 4.07 -4.81 6.21
C LEU A 88 5.30 -4.83 5.30
N VAL A 89 6.27 -3.95 5.56
CA VAL A 89 7.55 -3.87 4.83
C VAL A 89 8.47 -5.03 5.22
N GLY A 90 8.62 -5.32 6.52
CA GLY A 90 9.56 -6.32 7.04
C GLY A 90 9.17 -7.78 6.76
N ARG A 91 7.90 -8.09 6.50
CA ARG A 91 7.48 -9.41 6.00
C ARG A 91 8.07 -9.70 4.62
N GLY A 92 8.22 -8.69 3.78
CA GLY A 92 8.82 -8.84 2.44
C GLY A 92 10.30 -9.20 2.42
N GLU A 93 11.05 -8.86 3.47
CA GLU A 93 12.49 -9.21 3.54
C GLU A 93 12.74 -10.61 4.09
N LYS A 94 11.87 -11.15 4.94
CA LYS A 94 12.08 -12.48 5.55
C LYS A 94 11.85 -13.64 4.59
N GLU A 95 11.14 -13.45 3.48
CA GLU A 95 10.95 -14.51 2.47
C GLU A 95 12.13 -14.67 1.49
N LYS A 96 13.17 -13.83 1.57
CA LYS A 96 14.43 -14.03 0.81
C LYS A 96 15.55 -14.71 1.60
N GLY A 97 15.25 -15.18 2.82
CA GLY A 97 16.21 -15.83 3.69
C GLY A 97 15.68 -17.12 4.29
N LEU A 98 15.50 -18.15 3.47
CA LEU A 98 15.74 -19.55 3.84
C LEU A 98 16.00 -20.40 2.59
#